data_AF-M1BJS6-F1
#
_entry.id   AF-M1BJS6-F1
#
_cell.length_a   1.000
_cell.length_b   1.000
_cell.length_c   1.000
_cell.angle_alpha   90.00
_cell.angle_beta   90.00
_cell.angle_gamma   90.00
#
_symmetry.space_group_name_H-M   'P 1'
#
loop_
_entity.id
_entity.type
_entity.pdbx_description
1 polymer ?
#
loop_
_entity_poly.entity_id
_entity_poly.type
_entity_poly.pdbx_seq_one_letter_code
_entity_poly.pdbx_strand_id
1 'polypeptide(L)'
;MKIKTFKDEDTKISIWNLVGQQEFYALHDLIFPGHGRASIFLIISSLFRKPNNWEQKTPDEVEEDLQYWLRFIVSNSKRALQQCMLPNVTVVLTHYDKINQLSQKLQLIVDSIRRLRDKFQGFVEFYPTVFTVDARSSASVSKIAHHFQKTSKTVLQRVPRVYELCNDLMQILSDWRLENHNKPAIKWKEFGDL
;
A
#
# COMPACT_ATOMS: atom_id res chain seq x y z
N MET A 1 -12.26 -5.33 7.01
CA MET A 1 -11.27 -4.30 6.59
C MET A 1 -11.31 -3.06 7.48
N LYS A 2 -10.18 -2.66 8.09
CA LYS A 2 -10.06 -1.40 8.84
C LYS A 2 -9.39 -0.35 7.96
N ILE A 3 -10.10 0.75 7.67
CA ILE A 3 -9.53 1.93 7.02
C ILE A 3 -9.22 2.95 8.11
N LYS A 4 -7.98 3.43 8.15
CA LYS A 4 -7.62 4.57 9.01
C LYS A 4 -7.38 5.78 8.13
N THR A 5 -8.04 6.89 8.46
CA THR A 5 -7.84 8.16 7.75
C THR A 5 -7.22 9.16 8.71
N PHE A 6 -6.22 9.90 8.24
CA PHE A 6 -5.63 10.99 8.98
C PHE A 6 -5.28 12.14 8.03
N LYS A 7 -5.11 13.34 8.58
CA LYS A 7 -4.70 14.53 7.86
C LYS A 7 -3.25 14.84 8.22
N ASP A 8 -2.41 15.02 7.22
CA ASP A 8 -1.01 15.43 7.31
C ASP A 8 -0.89 16.76 6.57
N GLU A 9 -0.81 17.88 7.30
CA GLU A 9 -0.94 19.24 6.76
C GLU A 9 -2.24 19.40 5.95
N ASP A 10 -2.15 19.60 4.63
CA ASP A 10 -3.28 19.69 3.71
C ASP A 10 -3.60 18.37 2.99
N THR A 11 -2.84 17.31 3.29
CA THR A 11 -2.98 16.00 2.65
C THR A 11 -3.85 15.08 3.49
N LYS A 12 -4.95 14.59 2.92
CA LYS A 12 -5.77 13.52 3.51
C LYS A 12 -5.22 12.16 3.07
N ILE A 13 -4.82 11.34 4.04
CA ILE A 13 -4.25 10.01 3.80
C ILE A 13 -5.19 8.96 4.36
N SER A 14 -5.51 7.96 3.53
CA SER A 14 -6.27 6.77 3.93
C SER A 14 -5.37 5.54 3.83
N ILE A 15 -5.20 4.82 4.94
CA ILE A 15 -4.47 3.55 5.00
C ILE A 15 -5.46 2.40 4.97
N TRP A 16 -5.24 1.48 4.03
CA TRP A 16 -6.06 0.29 3.79
C TRP A 16 -5.20 -0.94 4.07
N ASN A 17 -5.57 -1.73 5.07
CA ASN A 17 -4.91 -3.01 5.30
C ASN A 17 -5.65 -4.12 4.55
N LEU A 18 -5.00 -4.64 3.50
CA LEU A 18 -5.53 -5.68 2.61
C LEU A 18 -5.09 -7.10 2.99
N VAL A 19 -4.18 -7.25 3.97
CA VAL A 19 -3.59 -8.56 4.33
C VAL A 19 -4.40 -9.25 5.42
N GLY A 20 -4.61 -10.56 5.29
CA GLY A 20 -4.99 -11.46 6.40
C GLY A 20 -6.49 -11.69 6.60
N GLN A 21 -7.35 -11.27 5.67
CA GLN A 21 -8.77 -11.60 5.71
C GLN A 21 -9.20 -12.24 4.39
N GLN A 22 -9.16 -13.58 4.33
CA GLN A 22 -9.48 -14.39 3.15
C GLN A 22 -10.86 -14.05 2.56
N GLU A 23 -11.77 -13.57 3.41
CA GLU A 23 -13.12 -13.07 3.08
C GLU A 23 -13.13 -11.87 2.11
N PHE A 24 -12.04 -11.09 2.05
CA PHE A 24 -11.97 -9.88 1.21
C PHE A 24 -11.28 -10.13 -0.13
N TYR A 25 -10.77 -11.34 -0.41
CA TYR A 25 -10.13 -11.66 -1.69
C TYR A 25 -11.06 -11.42 -2.89
N ALA A 26 -12.36 -11.69 -2.75
CA ALA A 26 -13.35 -11.40 -3.78
C ALA A 26 -13.66 -9.90 -3.95
N LEU A 27 -13.36 -9.08 -2.94
CA LEU A 27 -13.60 -7.63 -2.93
C LEU A 27 -12.35 -6.82 -3.28
N HIS A 28 -11.19 -7.47 -3.37
CA HIS A 28 -9.92 -6.80 -3.66
C HIS A 28 -9.98 -6.04 -4.99
N ASP A 29 -10.56 -6.60 -6.03
CA ASP A 29 -10.72 -5.93 -7.33
C ASP A 29 -11.61 -4.67 -7.26
N LEU A 30 -12.56 -4.62 -6.31
CA LEU A 30 -13.47 -3.48 -6.10
C LEU A 30 -12.83 -2.38 -5.23
N ILE A 31 -11.94 -2.78 -4.32
CA ILE A 31 -11.32 -1.91 -3.32
C ILE A 31 -9.95 -1.39 -3.80
N PHE A 32 -9.31 -2.10 -4.72
CA PHE A 32 -8.04 -1.71 -5.28
C PHE A 32 -8.18 -0.31 -5.90
N PRO A 33 -7.26 0.62 -5.60
CA PRO A 33 -7.38 1.97 -6.11
C PRO A 33 -7.44 1.95 -7.64
N GLY A 34 -8.60 2.35 -8.16
CA GLY A 34 -8.84 2.43 -9.60
C GLY A 34 -7.92 3.44 -10.30
N HIS A 35 -8.03 3.46 -11.62
CA HIS A 35 -7.24 4.31 -12.51
C HIS A 35 -7.18 5.77 -12.06
N GLY A 36 -5.97 6.36 -12.11
CA GLY A 36 -5.76 7.78 -11.83
C GLY A 36 -5.83 8.17 -10.35
N ARG A 37 -5.90 7.21 -9.42
CA ARG A 37 -5.84 7.51 -7.98
C ARG A 37 -4.38 7.60 -7.48
N ALA A 38 -4.12 8.58 -6.63
CA ALA A 38 -2.88 8.69 -5.87
C ALA A 38 -2.77 7.49 -4.92
N SER A 39 -1.88 6.54 -5.19
CA SER A 39 -1.74 5.32 -4.39
C SER A 39 -0.29 4.90 -4.23
N ILE A 40 0.02 4.46 -3.02
CA ILE A 40 1.33 3.96 -2.61
C ILE A 40 1.10 2.62 -1.93
N PHE A 41 1.85 1.61 -2.36
CA PHE A 41 1.78 0.27 -1.84
C PHE A 41 2.98 -0.01 -0.94
N LEU A 42 2.68 -0.44 0.28
CA LEU A 42 3.69 -0.87 1.25
C LEU A 42 3.60 -2.39 1.40
N ILE A 43 4.62 -3.12 0.92
CA ILE A 43 4.69 -4.56 1.10
C ILE A 43 5.45 -4.82 2.40
N ILE A 44 4.72 -5.27 3.41
CA ILE A 44 5.28 -5.61 4.73
C ILE A 44 5.51 -7.12 4.76
N SER A 45 6.77 -7.53 4.83
CA SER A 45 7.16 -8.93 4.98
C SER A 45 7.86 -9.16 6.31
N SER A 46 7.46 -10.21 7.00
CA SER A 46 8.17 -10.71 8.18
C SER A 46 9.35 -11.57 7.73
N LEU A 47 10.50 -11.35 8.36
CA LEU A 47 11.68 -12.20 8.18
C LEU A 47 11.55 -13.56 8.87
N PHE A 48 10.43 -13.80 9.56
CA PHE A 48 10.10 -15.04 10.28
C PHE A 48 8.77 -15.61 9.79
N ARG A 49 8.66 -16.94 9.71
CA ARG A 49 7.46 -17.66 9.23
C ARG A 49 6.27 -17.46 10.17
N LYS A 50 6.49 -17.65 11.47
CA LYS A 50 5.49 -17.49 12.53
C LYS A 50 6.06 -16.64 13.65
N PRO A 51 5.25 -15.75 14.26
CA PRO A 51 5.70 -14.93 15.38
C PRO A 51 6.10 -15.74 16.62
N ASN A 52 5.54 -16.95 16.80
CA ASN A 52 5.79 -17.77 18.00
C ASN A 52 6.99 -18.72 17.88
N ASN A 53 7.30 -19.23 16.69
CA ASN A 53 8.35 -20.25 16.50
C ASN A 53 9.73 -19.66 16.19
N TRP A 54 9.83 -18.35 15.95
CA TRP A 54 11.09 -17.65 15.61
C TRP A 54 11.93 -18.31 14.49
N GLU A 55 11.28 -19.10 13.63
CA GLU A 55 11.91 -19.66 12.45
C GLU A 55 12.06 -18.59 11.38
N GLN A 56 13.30 -18.27 11.04
CA GLN A 56 13.62 -17.30 10.00
C GLN A 56 13.28 -17.85 8.61
N LYS A 57 12.57 -17.06 7.81
CA LYS A 57 12.26 -17.39 6.42
C LYS A 57 13.53 -17.56 5.60
N THR A 58 13.53 -18.48 4.63
CA THR A 58 14.61 -18.55 3.63
C THR A 58 14.54 -17.35 2.67
N PRO A 59 15.64 -17.02 1.97
CA PRO A 59 15.58 -15.99 0.92
C PRO A 59 14.51 -16.28 -0.13
N ASP A 60 14.35 -17.55 -0.51
CA ASP A 60 13.35 -17.99 -1.49
C ASP A 60 11.91 -17.75 -0.99
N GLU A 61 11.62 -18.03 0.28
CA GLU A 61 10.30 -17.76 0.86
C GLU A 61 9.98 -16.27 0.87
N VAL A 62 10.96 -15.42 1.19
CA VAL A 62 10.77 -13.96 1.13
C VAL A 62 10.56 -13.51 -0.32
N GLU A 63 11.31 -14.08 -1.26
CA GLU A 63 11.17 -13.78 -2.69
C GLU A 63 9.79 -14.18 -3.22
N GLU A 64 9.28 -15.36 -2.87
CA GLU A 64 7.95 -15.83 -3.26
C GLU A 64 6.84 -14.94 -2.70
N ASP A 65 6.90 -14.60 -1.42
CA ASP A 65 5.94 -13.70 -0.76
C ASP A 65 5.88 -12.34 -1.47
N LEU A 66 7.05 -11.75 -1.74
CA LEU A 66 7.14 -10.45 -2.42
C LEU A 66 6.66 -10.56 -3.87
N GLN A 67 7.03 -11.63 -4.57
CA GLN A 67 6.59 -11.85 -5.94
C GLN A 67 5.08 -11.99 -6.04
N TYR A 68 4.43 -12.68 -5.08
CA TYR A 68 2.98 -12.77 -5.01
C TYR A 68 2.34 -11.39 -4.91
N TRP A 69 2.78 -10.56 -3.96
CA TRP A 69 2.23 -9.22 -3.77
C TRP A 69 2.49 -8.29 -4.95
N LEU A 70 3.67 -8.38 -5.57
CA LEU A 70 3.99 -7.62 -6.78
C LEU A 70 3.08 -8.01 -7.95
N ARG A 71 2.87 -9.32 -8.18
CA ARG A 71 1.91 -9.79 -9.19
C ARG A 71 0.51 -9.29 -8.89
N PHE A 72 0.07 -9.38 -7.65
CA PHE A 72 -1.24 -8.89 -7.22
C PHE A 72 -1.41 -7.39 -7.50
N ILE A 73 -0.42 -6.56 -7.12
CA ILE A 73 -0.43 -5.11 -7.36
C ILE A 73 -0.47 -4.82 -8.87
N VAL A 74 0.38 -5.46 -9.67
CA VAL A 74 0.45 -5.22 -11.12
C VAL A 74 -0.84 -5.63 -11.82
N SER A 75 -1.39 -6.81 -11.50
CA SER A 75 -2.63 -7.30 -12.12
C SER A 75 -3.85 -6.44 -11.77
N ASN A 76 -3.87 -5.84 -10.58
CA ASN A 76 -4.98 -4.99 -10.14
C ASN A 76 -4.79 -3.50 -10.46
N SER A 77 -3.55 -3.06 -10.67
CA SER A 77 -3.22 -1.74 -11.21
C SER A 77 -3.47 -1.75 -12.72
N LYS A 78 -4.74 -1.93 -13.13
CA LYS A 78 -5.13 -1.90 -14.54
C LYS A 78 -4.58 -0.63 -15.20
N ARG A 79 -3.92 -0.75 -16.35
CA ARG A 79 -3.45 0.40 -17.13
C ARG A 79 -4.63 0.96 -17.92
N ALA A 80 -5.22 2.06 -17.47
CA ALA A 80 -6.02 2.89 -18.37
C ALA A 80 -5.06 3.48 -19.40
N LEU A 81 -5.53 3.69 -20.62
CA LEU A 81 -4.79 4.38 -21.69
C LEU A 81 -4.21 5.74 -21.24
N GLN A 82 -4.76 6.33 -20.16
CA GLN A 82 -4.32 7.59 -19.55
C GLN A 82 -3.61 7.42 -18.18
N GLN A 83 -3.21 6.21 -17.77
CA GLN A 83 -2.38 6.06 -16.57
C GLN A 83 -0.99 6.63 -16.81
N CYS A 84 -0.75 7.85 -16.33
CA CYS A 84 0.56 8.51 -16.40
C CYS A 84 1.59 7.96 -15.40
N MET A 85 1.22 7.07 -14.48
CA MET A 85 2.07 6.71 -13.33
C MET A 85 2.02 5.21 -13.02
N LEU A 86 3.20 4.61 -12.86
CA LEU A 86 3.35 3.25 -12.33
C LEU A 86 2.99 3.24 -10.82
N PRO A 87 2.42 2.13 -10.31
CA PRO A 87 2.14 2.00 -8.87
C PRO A 87 3.45 2.09 -8.08
N ASN A 88 3.47 2.95 -7.06
CA ASN A 88 4.64 3.15 -6.21
C ASN A 88 4.69 2.03 -5.18
N VAL A 89 5.78 1.26 -5.14
CA VAL A 89 5.93 0.11 -4.24
C VAL A 89 7.14 0.33 -3.34
N THR A 90 6.95 0.14 -2.04
CA THR A 90 8.03 0.14 -1.04
C THR A 90 8.00 -1.16 -0.26
N VAL A 91 9.16 -1.80 -0.11
CA VAL A 91 9.31 -3.04 0.66
C VAL A 91 9.82 -2.74 2.06
N VAL A 92 9.16 -3.35 3.05
CA VAL A 92 9.51 -3.27 4.47
C VAL A 92 9.68 -4.67 5.03
N LEU A 93 10.86 -4.96 5.55
CA LEU A 93 11.21 -6.18 6.25
C LEU A 93 11.13 -5.92 7.76
N THR A 94 10.28 -6.67 8.45
CA THR A 94 10.03 -6.52 9.90
C THR A 94 10.80 -7.54 10.72
N HIS A 95 10.84 -7.32 12.05
CA HIS A 95 11.58 -8.15 13.02
C HIS A 95 13.09 -8.11 12.81
N TYR A 96 13.59 -6.99 12.29
CA TYR A 96 15.02 -6.80 12.06
C TYR A 96 15.84 -6.82 13.37
N ASP A 97 15.23 -6.41 14.48
CA ASP A 97 15.80 -6.47 15.84
C ASP A 97 16.15 -7.89 16.31
N LYS A 98 15.64 -8.91 15.63
CA LYS A 98 15.84 -10.33 15.98
C LYS A 98 16.83 -11.04 15.07
N ILE A 99 17.44 -10.32 14.14
CA ILE A 99 18.40 -10.88 13.19
C ILE A 99 19.78 -10.33 13.49
N ASN A 100 20.79 -11.20 13.39
CA ASN A 100 22.17 -10.77 13.46
C ASN A 100 22.50 -9.94 12.20
N GLN A 101 22.87 -8.67 12.38
CA GLN A 101 23.00 -7.67 11.31
C GLN A 101 24.05 -8.05 10.24
N LEU A 102 24.99 -8.93 10.58
CA LEU A 102 26.03 -9.49 9.70
C LEU A 102 25.63 -10.80 9.01
N SER A 103 24.37 -11.20 9.06
CA SER A 103 23.96 -12.47 8.44
C SER A 103 24.07 -12.41 6.91
N GLN A 104 24.83 -13.36 6.35
CA GLN A 104 24.89 -13.62 4.90
C GLN A 104 23.48 -13.79 4.30
N LYS A 105 22.56 -14.32 5.10
CA LYS A 105 21.14 -14.50 4.76
C LYS A 105 20.41 -13.20 4.43
N LEU A 106 20.68 -12.11 5.17
CA LEU A 106 20.06 -10.82 4.88
C LEU A 106 20.55 -10.25 3.54
N GLN A 107 21.84 -10.44 3.22
CA GLN A 107 22.37 -10.02 1.92
C GLN A 107 21.71 -10.79 0.79
N LEU A 108 21.54 -12.11 0.94
CA LEU A 108 20.81 -12.93 -0.04
C LEU A 108 19.36 -12.44 -0.24
N ILE A 109 18.66 -12.06 0.84
CA ILE A 109 17.32 -11.48 0.75
C ILE A 109 17.34 -10.14 -0.01
N VAL A 110 18.28 -9.25 0.28
CA VAL A 110 18.41 -7.96 -0.41
C VAL A 110 18.72 -8.17 -1.90
N ASP A 111 19.57 -9.14 -2.24
CA ASP A 111 19.87 -9.52 -3.61
C ASP A 111 18.64 -10.13 -4.32
N SER A 112 17.86 -10.97 -3.65
CA SER A 112 16.56 -11.46 -4.15
C SER A 112 15.60 -10.32 -4.45
N ILE A 113 15.47 -9.35 -3.55
CA ILE A 113 14.62 -8.16 -3.77
C ILE A 113 15.11 -7.33 -4.96
N ARG A 114 16.44 -7.23 -5.15
CA ARG A 114 17.03 -6.58 -6.31
C ARG A 114 16.62 -7.27 -7.61
N ARG A 115 16.71 -8.60 -7.68
CA ARG A 115 16.26 -9.38 -8.85
C ARG A 115 14.77 -9.19 -9.12
N LEU A 116 13.94 -9.18 -8.07
CA LEU A 116 12.51 -8.89 -8.22
C LEU A 116 12.28 -7.48 -8.77
N ARG A 117 12.98 -6.47 -8.26
CA ARG A 117 12.87 -5.11 -8.79
C ARG A 117 13.17 -5.06 -10.28
N ASP A 118 14.25 -5.71 -10.71
CA ASP A 118 14.65 -5.71 -12.12
C ASP A 118 13.62 -6.47 -12.98
N LYS A 119 13.06 -7.58 -12.47
CA LYS A 119 11.98 -8.35 -13.12
C LYS A 119 10.68 -7.57 -13.28
N PHE A 120 10.36 -6.68 -12.35
CA PHE A 120 9.15 -5.85 -12.37
C PHE A 120 9.40 -4.43 -12.88
N GLN A 121 10.57 -4.17 -13.46
CA GLN A 121 10.91 -2.89 -14.05
C GLN A 121 9.89 -2.52 -15.14
N GLY A 122 9.40 -1.29 -15.11
CA GLY A 122 8.37 -0.81 -16.04
C GLY A 122 6.95 -1.28 -15.74
N PHE A 123 6.74 -2.13 -14.72
CA PHE A 123 5.41 -2.48 -14.21
C PHE A 123 5.05 -1.74 -12.93
N VAL A 124 6.05 -1.45 -12.09
CA VAL A 124 5.90 -0.71 -10.83
C VAL A 124 7.04 0.31 -10.68
N GLU A 125 6.80 1.39 -9.96
CA GLU A 125 7.85 2.31 -9.50
C GLU A 125 8.36 1.79 -8.16
N PHE A 126 9.47 1.04 -8.19
CA PHE A 126 10.00 0.37 -7.02
C PHE A 126 10.97 1.27 -6.27
N TYR A 127 10.70 1.55 -5.00
CA TYR A 127 11.61 2.36 -4.19
C TYR A 127 12.95 1.63 -3.95
N PRO A 128 14.11 2.27 -4.24
CA PRO A 128 15.39 1.57 -4.29
C PRO A 128 15.85 1.01 -2.93
N THR A 129 15.44 1.62 -1.82
CA THR A 129 15.85 1.17 -0.48
C THR A 129 14.86 0.18 0.10
N VAL A 130 15.37 -0.98 0.53
CA VAL A 130 14.61 -1.93 1.35
C VAL A 130 14.69 -1.47 2.80
N PHE A 131 13.54 -1.19 3.42
CA PHE A 131 13.51 -0.81 4.83
C PHE A 131 13.57 -2.05 5.70
N THR A 132 14.52 -2.11 6.63
CA THR A 132 14.52 -3.09 7.71
C THR A 132 14.11 -2.38 8.99
N VAL A 133 13.10 -2.92 9.69
CA VAL A 133 12.54 -2.25 10.87
C VAL A 133 12.27 -3.16 12.05
N ASP A 134 12.44 -2.59 13.24
CA ASP A 134 11.78 -3.02 14.46
C ASP A 134 10.47 -2.24 14.57
N ALA A 135 9.34 -2.93 14.42
CA ALA A 135 8.01 -2.32 14.50
C ALA A 135 7.68 -1.76 15.89
N ARG A 136 8.44 -2.14 16.93
CA ARG A 136 8.28 -1.67 18.31
C ARG A 136 9.09 -0.41 18.60
N SER A 137 10.01 -0.05 17.71
CA SER A 137 10.86 1.14 17.83
C SER A 137 10.32 2.28 16.98
N SER A 138 9.86 3.35 17.63
CA SER A 138 9.41 4.57 16.96
C SER A 138 10.50 5.19 16.08
N ALA A 139 11.76 5.15 16.54
CA ALA A 139 12.90 5.62 15.77
C ALA A 139 13.09 4.79 14.48
N SER A 140 12.91 3.48 14.54
CA SER A 140 13.00 2.62 13.36
C SER A 140 11.88 2.90 12.35
N VAL A 141 10.64 3.08 12.84
CA VAL A 141 9.46 3.30 12.00
C VAL A 141 9.41 4.74 11.44
N SER A 142 10.02 5.71 12.11
CA SER A 142 10.05 7.11 11.68
C SER A 142 10.62 7.31 10.27
N LYS A 143 11.61 6.49 9.88
CA LYS A 143 12.21 6.51 8.54
C LYS A 143 11.19 6.15 7.45
N ILE A 144 10.32 5.18 7.74
CA ILE A 144 9.22 4.80 6.83
C ILE A 144 8.20 5.92 6.77
N ALA A 145 7.83 6.50 7.92
CA ALA A 145 6.86 7.60 7.98
C ALA A 145 7.33 8.80 7.14
N HIS A 146 8.60 9.21 7.29
CA HIS A 146 9.18 10.29 6.50
C HIS A 146 9.23 9.97 5.01
N HIS A 147 9.65 8.76 4.63
CA HIS A 147 9.61 8.29 3.24
C HIS A 147 8.20 8.37 2.67
N PHE A 148 7.21 7.90 3.43
CA PHE A 148 5.82 7.88 3.01
C PHE A 148 5.25 9.30 2.85
N GLN A 149 5.51 10.22 3.78
CA GLN A 149 5.11 11.64 3.66
C GLN A 149 5.72 12.31 2.42
N LYS A 150 7.00 12.05 2.13
CA LYS A 150 7.65 12.60 0.94
C LYS A 150 7.08 12.01 -0.35
N THR A 151 6.85 10.70 -0.36
CA THR A 151 6.30 9.98 -1.51
C THR A 151 4.86 10.40 -1.77
N SER A 152 4.02 10.57 -0.75
CA SER A 152 2.63 11.00 -0.90
C SER A 152 2.52 12.37 -1.57
N LYS A 153 3.32 13.36 -1.11
CA LYS A 153 3.41 14.68 -1.74
C LYS A 153 3.83 14.58 -3.21
N THR A 154 4.83 13.74 -3.51
CA THR A 154 5.31 13.54 -4.89
C THR A 154 4.26 12.89 -5.79
N VAL A 155 3.54 11.88 -5.29
CA VAL A 155 2.47 11.20 -6.05
C VAL A 155 1.32 12.16 -6.31
N LEU A 156 0.90 12.94 -5.31
CA LEU A 156 -0.20 13.90 -5.45
C LEU A 156 0.08 14.99 -6.49
N GLN A 157 1.33 15.43 -6.61
CA GLN A 157 1.73 16.40 -7.64
C GLN A 157 1.66 15.84 -9.07
N ARG A 158 1.79 14.51 -9.23
CA ARG A 158 1.81 13.84 -10.55
C ARG A 158 0.44 13.35 -10.98
N VAL A 159 -0.50 13.21 -10.05
CA VAL A 159 -1.85 12.71 -10.34
C VAL A 159 -2.68 13.82 -11.00
N PRO A 160 -3.48 13.50 -12.04
CA PRO A 160 -4.34 14.48 -12.70
C PRO A 160 -5.24 15.19 -11.69
N ARG A 161 -5.38 16.50 -11.84
CA ARG A 161 -6.34 17.27 -11.04
C ARG A 161 -7.75 16.81 -11.38
N VAL A 162 -8.55 16.60 -10.35
CA VAL A 162 -9.99 16.35 -10.49
C VAL A 162 -10.72 17.68 -10.64
N TYR A 163 -11.87 17.67 -11.33
CA TYR A 163 -12.74 18.84 -11.42
C TYR A 163 -13.26 19.22 -10.02
N GLU A 164 -13.48 20.51 -9.79
CA GLU A 164 -14.01 21.02 -8.51
C GLU A 164 -15.35 20.36 -8.13
N LEU A 165 -16.19 20.07 -9.13
CA LEU A 165 -17.44 19.31 -8.96
C LEU A 165 -17.23 17.96 -8.23
N CYS A 166 -16.09 17.30 -8.41
CA CYS A 166 -15.79 16.06 -7.70
C CYS A 166 -15.59 16.31 -6.19
N ASN A 167 -15.03 17.46 -5.80
CA ASN A 167 -14.88 17.83 -4.40
C ASN A 167 -16.24 18.14 -3.77
N ASP A 168 -17.10 18.87 -4.49
CA ASP A 168 -18.47 19.17 -4.04
C ASP A 168 -19.27 17.88 -3.85
N LEU A 169 -19.22 16.97 -4.83
CA LEU A 169 -19.88 15.67 -4.74
C LEU A 169 -19.34 14.83 -3.57
N MET A 170 -18.03 14.83 -3.33
CA MET A 170 -17.46 14.13 -2.17
C MET A 170 -17.97 14.71 -0.85
N GLN A 171 -18.18 16.02 -0.77
CA GLN A 171 -18.72 16.67 0.42
C GLN A 171 -20.19 16.28 0.63
N ILE A 172 -21.03 16.38 -0.41
CA ILE A 172 -22.45 15.97 -0.38
C ILE A 172 -22.57 14.50 0.07
N LEU A 173 -21.76 13.60 -0.50
CA LEU A 173 -21.74 12.18 -0.12
C LEU A 173 -21.26 11.95 1.32
N SER A 174 -20.35 12.78 1.81
CA SER A 174 -19.89 12.74 3.19
C SER A 174 -21.01 13.16 4.15
N ASP A 175 -21.70 14.25 3.85
CA ASP A 175 -22.78 14.79 4.67
C ASP A 175 -23.98 13.84 4.70
N TRP A 176 -24.36 13.29 3.54
CA TRP A 176 -25.39 12.24 3.47
C TRP A 176 -25.06 11.04 4.36
N ARG A 177 -23.79 10.60 4.38
CA ARG A 177 -23.33 9.49 5.22
C ARG A 177 -23.37 9.83 6.72
N LEU A 178 -23.14 11.10 7.08
CA LEU A 178 -23.28 11.57 8.45
C LEU A 178 -24.75 11.55 8.89
N GLU A 179 -25.67 11.92 8.01
CA GLU A 179 -27.11 11.92 8.31
C GLU A 179 -27.71 10.51 8.30
N ASN A 180 -27.14 9.58 7.53
CA ASN A 180 -27.67 8.24 7.28
C ASN A 180 -26.76 7.13 7.82
N HIS A 181 -26.26 7.27 9.06
CA HIS A 181 -25.35 6.29 9.69
C HIS A 181 -25.85 4.83 9.71
N ASN A 182 -27.17 4.62 9.68
CA ASN A 182 -27.80 3.30 9.68
C ASN A 182 -27.95 2.68 8.28
N LYS A 183 -27.67 3.44 7.19
CA LYS A 183 -27.74 2.95 5.81
C LYS A 183 -26.34 2.69 5.28
N PRO A 184 -25.98 1.43 4.98
CA PRO A 184 -24.64 1.10 4.47
C PRO A 184 -24.42 1.52 3.01
N ALA A 185 -25.49 1.80 2.25
CA ALA A 185 -25.44 2.19 0.84
C ALA A 185 -26.58 3.14 0.50
N ILE A 186 -26.36 3.99 -0.51
CA ILE A 186 -27.38 4.87 -1.10
C ILE A 186 -28.04 4.17 -2.28
N LYS A 187 -29.37 4.31 -2.40
CA LYS A 187 -30.07 3.79 -3.58
C LYS A 187 -29.80 4.69 -4.78
N TRP A 188 -29.77 4.13 -5.99
CA TRP A 188 -29.50 4.89 -7.21
C TRP A 188 -30.45 6.09 -7.39
N LYS A 189 -31.74 5.91 -7.10
CA LYS A 189 -32.73 7.00 -7.18
C LYS A 189 -32.39 8.13 -6.20
N GLU A 190 -32.09 7.79 -4.94
CA GLU A 190 -31.72 8.75 -3.90
C GLU A 190 -30.41 9.47 -4.24
N PHE A 191 -29.45 8.79 -4.87
CA PHE A 191 -28.22 9.40 -5.37
C PHE A 191 -28.47 10.38 -6.52
N GLY A 192 -29.45 10.12 -7.39
CA GLY A 192 -29.83 11.05 -8.46
C GLY A 192 -30.57 12.30 -7.96
N ASP A 193 -31.07 12.27 -6.72
CA ASP A 193 -31.74 13.38 -6.06
C ASP A 193 -30.76 14.26 -5.24
N LEU A 194 -29.48 13.84 -5.11
CA LEU A 194 -28.38 14.60 -4.49
C LEU A 194 -27.76 15.61 -5.48
#